data_AF-A0A444R1R8-F1
#
_entry.id   AF-A0A444R1R8-F1
#
_cell.length_a   1.000
_cell.length_b   1.000
_cell.length_c   1.000
_cell.angle_alpha   90.00
_cell.angle_beta   90.00
_cell.angle_gamma   90.00
#
_symmetry.space_group_name_H-M   'P 1'
#
loop_
_entity.id
_entity.type
_entity.pdbx_description
1 polymer ?
#
loop_
_entity_poly.entity_id
_entity_poly.type
_entity_poly.pdbx_seq_one_letter_code
_entity_poly.pdbx_strand_id
1 'polypeptide(L)' 'AHYYCEINVLHPFRVGSGLAQRIFFEQLAIHAGYQLSWQGIEKEAWNQANQNGAMGDLTALQMIFSKVVSEVGESE' A
#
# COMPACT_ATOMS: atom_id res chain seq x y z
N ALA A 1 -2.61 2.09 5.15
CA ALA A 1 -2.40 0.72 5.67
C ALA A 1 -3.70 -0.06 5.86
N HIS A 2 -4.60 0.31 6.79
CA HIS A 2 -5.83 -0.44 7.08
C HIS A 2 -6.65 -0.77 5.82
N TYR A 3 -7.12 0.24 5.07
CA TYR A 3 -7.89 0.00 3.84
C TYR A 3 -7.16 -0.79 2.76
N TYR A 4 -5.83 -0.67 2.70
CA TYR A 4 -5.02 -1.46 1.76
C TYR A 4 -5.05 -2.94 2.13
N CYS A 5 -4.90 -3.25 3.43
CA CYS A 5 -5.01 -4.60 3.94
C CYS A 5 -6.38 -5.22 3.62
N GLU A 6 -7.46 -4.49 3.91
CA GLU A 6 -8.83 -4.98 3.67
C GLU A 6 -9.07 -5.33 2.19
N ILE A 7 -8.71 -4.43 1.27
CA ILE A 7 -8.93 -4.71 -0.16
C ILE A 7 -8.00 -5.81 -0.68
N ASN A 8 -6.79 -5.95 -0.13
CA ASN A 8 -5.86 -7.01 -0.49
C ASN A 8 -6.42 -8.38 -0.09
N VAL A 9 -7.06 -8.48 1.09
CA VAL A 9 -7.77 -9.69 1.55
C VAL A 9 -9.01 -9.98 0.68
N LEU A 10 -9.78 -8.95 0.31
CA LEU A 10 -10.95 -9.09 -0.56
C LEU A 10 -10.60 -9.72 -1.92
N HIS A 11 -9.40 -9.44 -2.44
CA HIS A 11 -8.87 -9.96 -3.70
C HIS A 11 -9.91 -9.97 -4.85
N PRO A 12 -10.41 -8.80 -5.28
CA PRO A 12 -11.67 -8.69 -6.04
C PRO A 12 -11.59 -9.20 -7.49
N PHE A 13 -10.40 -9.39 -8.05
CA PHE A 13 -10.23 -9.85 -9.43
C PHE A 13 -9.54 -11.21 -9.49
N ARG A 14 -9.89 -12.00 -10.51
CA ARG A 14 -9.25 -13.31 -10.75
C ARG A 14 -7.75 -13.18 -11.06
N VAL A 15 -7.35 -12.12 -11.76
CA VAL A 15 -5.96 -11.78 -12.07
C VAL A 15 -5.82 -10.26 -12.00
N GLY A 16 -4.71 -9.77 -11.45
CA GLY A 16 -4.39 -8.34 -11.48
C GLY A 16 -4.87 -7.51 -10.29
N SER A 17 -5.39 -8.14 -9.21
CA SER A 17 -5.84 -7.43 -8.00
C SER A 17 -4.79 -6.46 -7.45
N GLY A 18 -3.55 -6.91 -7.28
CA GLY A 18 -2.49 -6.06 -6.73
C GLY A 18 -2.17 -4.83 -7.59
N LEU A 19 -2.22 -4.96 -8.92
CA LEU A 19 -1.97 -3.83 -9.83
C LEU A 19 -3.11 -2.80 -9.75
N ALA A 20 -4.35 -3.27 -9.85
CA ALA A 20 -5.52 -2.40 -9.76
C ALA A 20 -5.59 -1.68 -8.39
N GLN A 21 -5.29 -2.38 -7.30
CA GLN A 21 -5.25 -1.81 -5.95
C GLN A 21 -4.18 -0.73 -5.81
N ARG A 22 -2.95 -0.97 -6.31
CA ARG A 22 -1.87 0.04 -6.25
C ARG A 22 -2.26 1.33 -6.97
N ILE A 23 -2.74 1.22 -8.21
CA ILE A 23 -3.17 2.37 -9.00
C ILE A 23 -4.32 3.11 -8.31
N PHE A 24 -5.29 2.38 -7.75
CA PHE A 24 -6.39 2.98 -6.99
C PHE A 24 -5.89 3.82 -5.81
N PHE A 25 -4.96 3.28 -5.01
CA PHE A 25 -4.42 4.01 -3.86
C PHE A 25 -3.47 5.15 -4.24
N GLU A 26 -2.75 5.05 -5.35
CA GLU A 26 -1.96 6.16 -5.90
C GLU A 26 -2.86 7.35 -6.23
N GLN A 27 -3.96 7.11 -6.96
CA GLN A 27 -4.94 8.16 -7.28
C GLN A 27 -5.59 8.73 -6.01
N LEU A 28 -6.00 7.86 -5.08
CA LEU A 28 -6.57 8.28 -3.79
C LEU A 28 -5.60 9.18 -3.02
N ALA A 29 -4.32 8.81 -2.96
CA ALA A 29 -3.30 9.60 -2.29
C ALA A 29 -3.14 10.98 -2.95
N ILE A 30 -3.04 11.03 -4.29
CA ILE A 30 -2.91 12.28 -5.05
C ILE A 30 -4.09 13.21 -4.75
N HIS A 31 -5.32 12.68 -4.77
CA HIS A 31 -6.51 13.45 -4.44
C HIS A 31 -6.57 13.90 -2.97
N ALA A 32 -5.83 13.25 -2.08
CA ALA A 32 -5.68 13.63 -0.68
C ALA A 32 -4.46 14.54 -0.40
N GLY A 33 -3.72 14.97 -1.43
CA GLY A 33 -2.53 15.83 -1.27
C GLY A 33 -1.22 15.07 -1.00
N TYR A 34 -1.21 13.75 -1.15
CA TYR A 34 -0.05 12.89 -0.95
C TYR A 34 0.37 12.18 -2.24
N GLN A 35 1.57 11.61 -2.26
CA GLN A 35 2.02 10.71 -3.31
C GLN A 35 2.52 9.40 -2.71
N LEU A 36 2.42 8.32 -3.48
CA LEU A 36 2.93 6.99 -3.11
C LEU A 36 4.10 6.61 -4.02
N SER A 37 5.26 6.33 -3.43
CA SER A 37 6.40 5.74 -4.13
C SER A 37 6.67 4.33 -3.62
N TRP A 38 6.50 3.34 -4.48
CA TRP A 38 6.79 1.93 -4.14
C TRP A 38 8.25 1.54 -4.36
N GLN A 39 9.12 2.50 -4.69
CA GLN A 39 10.52 2.24 -4.97
C GLN A 39 11.23 1.73 -3.72
N GLY A 40 12.09 0.71 -3.88
CA GLY A 40 12.86 0.13 -2.76
C GLY A 40 12.05 -0.71 -1.78
N ILE A 41 10.76 -0.97 -2.05
CA ILE A 41 9.97 -1.90 -1.25
C ILE A 41 10.22 -3.33 -1.71
N GLU A 42 10.93 -4.09 -0.88
CA GLU A 42 11.19 -5.51 -1.10
C GLU A 42 9.89 -6.33 -1.15
N LYS A 43 9.81 -7.22 -2.15
CA LYS A 43 8.60 -8.01 -2.43
C LYS A 43 8.24 -8.93 -1.27
N GLU A 44 9.23 -9.55 -0.65
CA GLU A 44 9.08 -10.48 0.46
C GLU A 44 8.55 -9.75 1.70
N ALA A 45 9.13 -8.59 2.02
CA ALA A 45 8.68 -7.75 3.13
C ALA A 45 7.24 -7.26 2.91
N TRP A 46 6.91 -6.86 1.68
CA TRP A 46 5.56 -6.47 1.30
C TRP A 46 4.54 -7.60 1.48
N ASN A 47 4.87 -8.81 1.01
CA ASN A 47 4.00 -9.97 1.13
C ASN A 47 3.77 -10.33 2.60
N GLN A 48 4.83 -10.37 3.40
CA GLN A 48 4.74 -10.69 4.83
C GLN A 48 3.91 -9.64 5.58
N ALA A 49 4.10 -8.36 5.30
CA ALA A 49 3.33 -7.28 5.93
C ALA A 49 1.83 -7.38 5.62
N ASN A 50 1.46 -7.73 4.38
CA ASN A 50 0.06 -7.95 4.02
C ASN A 50 -0.53 -9.20 4.69
N GLN A 51 0.24 -10.29 4.79
CA GLN A 51 -0.18 -11.51 5.49
C GLN A 51 -0.39 -11.26 7.00
N ASN A 52 0.55 -10.56 7.65
CA ASN A 52 0.42 -10.18 9.06
C ASN A 52 -0.80 -9.28 9.28
N GLY A 53 -1.01 -8.31 8.38
CA GLY A 53 -2.18 -7.42 8.41
C GLY A 53 -3.49 -8.20 8.32
N ALA A 54 -3.57 -9.18 7.42
CA ALA A 54 -4.73 -10.06 7.30
C ALA A 54 -5.00 -10.90 8.57
N MET A 55 -3.95 -11.16 9.37
CA MET A 55 -4.04 -11.84 10.66
C MET A 55 -4.23 -10.88 11.85
N GLY A 56 -4.41 -9.57 11.59
CA GLY A 56 -4.72 -8.55 12.60
C GLY A 56 -3.54 -7.69 13.05
N ASP A 57 -2.31 -7.93 12.56
CA ASP A 57 -1.15 -7.11 12.87
C ASP A 57 -0.75 -6.21 11.68
N LEU A 58 -1.17 -4.95 11.76
CA LEU A 58 -0.88 -3.94 10.75
C LEU A 58 0.48 -3.25 10.90
N THR A 59 1.26 -3.57 11.94
CA THR A 59 2.47 -2.82 12.32
C THR A 59 3.48 -2.73 11.17
N ALA A 60 3.80 -3.88 10.55
CA ALA A 60 4.74 -3.93 9.44
C ALA A 60 4.22 -3.18 8.20
N LEU A 61 2.91 -3.30 7.91
CA LEU A 61 2.31 -2.62 6.77
C LEU A 61 2.27 -1.10 6.97
N GLN A 62 2.01 -0.64 8.20
CA GLN A 62 2.09 0.79 8.57
C GLN A 62 3.51 1.33 8.40
N MET A 63 4.54 0.58 8.84
CA MET A 63 5.94 0.96 8.63
C MET A 63 6.35 1.03 7.16
N ILE A 64 5.76 0.21 6.28
CA ILE A 64 5.96 0.36 4.84
C ILE A 64 5.28 1.64 4.37
N PHE A 65 4.02 1.87 4.74
CA PHE A 65 3.29 3.06 4.31
C PHE A 65 3.93 4.37 4.79
N SER A 66 4.57 4.40 5.95
CA SER A 66 5.30 5.58 6.42
C SER A 66 6.55 5.90 5.60
N LYS A 67 7.06 4.96 4.79
CA LYS A 67 8.20 5.18 3.87
C LYS A 67 7.75 5.54 2.46
N VAL A 68 6.57 5.07 2.04
CA VAL A 68 6.07 5.26 0.67
C VAL A 68 5.22 6.52 0.50
N VAL A 69 4.66 7.07 1.58
CA VAL A 69 3.81 8.27 1.57
C VAL A 69 4.66 9.51 1.78
N SER A 70 4.53 10.51 0.92
CA SER A 70 5.03 11.89 1.13
C SER A 70 4.03 12.93 0.62
N GLU A 71 4.21 14.21 0.96
CA GLU A 71 3.35 15.28 0.42
C GLU A 71 3.63 15.54 -1.06
N VAL A 72 2.60 15.94 -1.82
CA VAL A 72 2.76 16.36 -3.23
C VAL A 72 3.50 17.70 -3.26
N GLY A 73 4.81 17.69 -3.52
CA GLY A 73 5.65 18.89 -3.58
C GLY A 73 6.98 18.77 -2.84
N GLU A 74 7.13 17.78 -1.96
CA GLU A 74 8.44 17.41 -1.41
C GLU A 74 9.23 16.65 -2.48
N SER A 75 10.01 17.41 -3.25
CA SER A 75 11.12 16.89 -4.06
C SER A 75 12.39 17.53 -3.53
N GLU A 76 13.01 16.90 -2.52
CA GLU A 76 14.42 17.12 -2.21
C GLU A 76 15.23 15.86 -2.57
#